data_AF-F7X162-F1
#
_entry.id   AF-F7X162-F1
#
_cell.length_a   1.000
_cell.length_b   1.000
_cell.length_c   1.000
_cell.angle_alpha   90.00
_cell.angle_beta   90.00
_cell.angle_gamma   90.00
#
_symmetry.space_group_name_H-M   'P 1'
#
loop_
_entity.id
_entity.type
_entity.pdbx_description
1 polymer ?
#
loop_
_entity_poly.entity_id
_entity_poly.type
_entity_poly.pdbx_seq_one_letter_code
_entity_poly.pdbx_strand_id
1 'polypeptide(L)'
;MNDVELNEQARNLVLEYELDEAPEKVWRAISMPEFRERWLPRRELAGAEPVSTAPGKEIRYKMRDDEPPFLESLVAFQVRPNNDGGTILRIIHGLEDERLAPRTPPAANSNRLWLMRAA
;
A
#
# COMPACT_ATOMS: atom_id res chain seq x y z
N MET A 1 9.43 23.73 17.47
CA MET A 1 8.97 22.33 17.50
C MET A 1 8.56 22.02 16.07
N ASN A 2 9.28 21.12 15.38
CA ASN A 2 8.96 20.80 14.00
C ASN A 2 7.65 20.01 13.99
N ASP A 3 6.60 20.60 13.42
CA ASP A 3 5.41 19.88 13.00
C ASP A 3 5.88 18.69 12.17
N VAL A 4 5.65 17.50 12.69
CA VAL A 4 5.76 16.28 11.90
C VAL A 4 4.59 16.34 10.94
N GLU A 5 4.82 16.98 9.79
CA GLU A 5 4.13 16.64 8.57
C GLU A 5 4.41 15.14 8.40
N LEU A 6 3.48 14.31 8.91
CA LEU A 6 3.45 12.88 8.69
C LEU A 6 3.24 12.74 7.19
N ASN A 7 4.34 12.86 6.47
CA ASN A 7 4.37 12.78 5.03
C ASN A 7 3.65 11.48 4.68
N GLU A 8 2.54 11.56 3.96
CA GLU A 8 1.84 10.36 3.51
C GLU A 8 2.75 9.46 2.65
N GLN A 9 3.91 9.98 2.21
CA GLN A 9 4.99 9.22 1.57
C GLN A 9 5.87 8.45 2.57
N ALA A 10 5.95 8.83 3.85
CA ALA A 10 6.74 8.11 4.87
C ALA A 10 6.15 6.75 5.25
N ARG A 11 4.86 6.51 4.96
CA ARG A 11 4.20 5.20 5.13
C ARG A 11 4.20 4.33 3.85
N ASN A 12 4.74 4.85 2.75
CA ASN A 12 4.73 4.18 1.46
C ASN A 12 6.15 3.78 1.07
N LEU A 13 6.39 2.48 0.95
CA LEU A 13 7.62 1.97 0.34
C LEU A 13 7.49 2.06 -1.17
N VAL A 14 8.40 2.80 -1.82
CA VAL A 14 8.45 2.94 -3.27
C VAL A 14 9.66 2.20 -3.81
N LEU A 15 9.42 1.25 -4.70
CA LEU A 15 10.43 0.48 -5.41
C LEU A 15 10.31 0.77 -6.90
N GLU A 16 11.43 0.97 -7.58
CA GLU A 16 11.45 1.22 -9.02
C GLU A 16 12.45 0.26 -9.68
N TYR A 17 12.02 -0.35 -10.77
CA TYR A 17 12.78 -1.35 -11.52
C TYR A 17 12.72 -1.04 -13.00
N GLU A 18 13.87 -1.19 -13.67
CA GLU A 18 13.95 -1.16 -15.13
C GLU A 18 13.95 -2.59 -15.66
N LEU A 19 13.11 -2.85 -16.67
CA LEU A 19 12.94 -4.15 -17.30
C LEU A 19 13.17 -3.98 -18.80
N ASP A 20 13.93 -4.88 -19.43
CA ASP A 20 14.22 -4.86 -20.87
C ASP A 20 13.02 -5.26 -21.76
N GLU A 21 11.86 -5.48 -21.14
CA GLU A 21 10.66 -5.98 -21.80
C GLU A 21 9.67 -4.85 -22.09
N ALA A 22 8.89 -5.02 -23.16
CA ALA A 22 7.90 -4.04 -23.56
C ALA A 22 6.80 -3.84 -22.49
N PRO A 23 6.26 -2.62 -22.32
CA PRO A 23 5.24 -2.29 -21.32
C PRO A 23 4.01 -3.20 -21.37
N GLU A 24 3.62 -3.65 -22.57
CA GLU A 24 2.47 -4.52 -22.78
C GLU A 24 2.71 -5.91 -22.18
N LYS A 25 3.95 -6.41 -22.25
CA LYS A 25 4.33 -7.71 -21.68
C LYS A 25 4.34 -7.64 -20.16
N VAL A 26 4.92 -6.58 -19.60
CA VAL A 26 4.91 -6.33 -18.15
C VAL A 26 3.49 -6.14 -17.65
N TRP A 27 2.66 -5.39 -18.37
CA TRP A 27 1.25 -5.22 -18.05
C TRP A 27 0.49 -6.55 -18.01
N ARG A 28 0.70 -7.44 -18.98
CA ARG A 28 0.10 -8.78 -18.97
C ARG A 28 0.57 -9.61 -17.78
N ALA A 29 1.84 -9.49 -17.39
CA ALA A 29 2.40 -10.22 -16.26
C ALA A 29 1.78 -9.82 -14.91
N ILE A 30 1.35 -8.56 -14.76
CA ILE A 30 0.73 -8.06 -13.53
C ILE A 30 -0.80 -8.13 -13.55
N SER A 31 -1.44 -8.03 -14.72
CA SER A 31 -2.91 -7.97 -14.84
C SER A 31 -3.58 -9.33 -15.05
N MET A 32 -2.91 -10.27 -15.72
CA MET A 32 -3.49 -11.58 -16.00
C MET A 32 -3.19 -12.54 -14.84
N PRO A 33 -4.20 -13.13 -14.18
CA PRO A 33 -3.99 -14.04 -13.05
C PRO A 33 -3.03 -15.20 -13.37
N GLU A 34 -3.15 -15.78 -14.56
CA GLU A 34 -2.34 -16.92 -15.01
C GLU A 34 -0.82 -16.63 -15.04
N PHE A 35 -0.44 -15.37 -15.31
CA PHE A 35 0.95 -14.94 -15.29
C PHE A 35 1.34 -14.40 -13.90
N ARG A 36 0.46 -13.63 -13.28
CA ARG A 36 0.67 -13.04 -11.94
C ARG A 36 0.93 -14.12 -10.90
N GLU A 37 0.15 -15.18 -10.86
CA GLU A 37 0.26 -16.24 -9.84
C GLU A 37 1.61 -16.98 -9.84
N ARG A 38 2.38 -16.90 -10.93
CA ARG A 38 3.71 -17.51 -11.03
C ARG A 38 4.74 -16.82 -10.15
N TRP A 39 4.56 -15.53 -9.86
CA TRP A 39 5.53 -14.72 -9.11
C TRP A 39 4.91 -13.95 -7.94
N LEU A 40 3.60 -13.68 -8.00
CA LEU A 40 2.78 -13.12 -6.93
C LEU A 40 1.60 -14.06 -6.64
N PRO A 41 1.79 -15.06 -5.77
CA PRO A 41 0.76 -16.05 -5.45
C PRO A 41 -0.51 -15.41 -4.88
N ARG A 42 -1.67 -16.03 -5.13
CA ARG A 42 -2.96 -15.57 -4.59
C ARG A 42 -3.00 -15.47 -3.06
N ARG A 43 -2.24 -16.30 -2.35
CA ARG A 43 -2.20 -16.30 -0.87
C ARG A 43 -1.64 -15.00 -0.27
N GLU A 44 -0.82 -14.27 -1.03
CA GLU A 44 -0.26 -12.97 -0.62
C GLU A 44 -1.28 -11.83 -0.83
N LEU A 45 -2.37 -12.10 -1.55
CA LEU A 45 -3.43 -11.14 -1.80
C LEU A 45 -4.59 -11.34 -0.82
N ALA A 46 -5.13 -10.24 -0.31
CA ALA A 46 -6.38 -10.23 0.44
C ALA A 46 -7.60 -10.56 -0.47
N GLY A 47 -7.45 -10.36 -1.79
CA GLY A 47 -8.45 -10.68 -2.80
C GLY A 47 -7.83 -10.94 -4.16
N ALA A 48 -8.43 -11.82 -4.97
CA ALA A 48 -7.89 -12.16 -6.29
C ALA A 48 -8.04 -11.05 -7.33
N GLU A 49 -9.07 -10.23 -7.17
CA GLU A 49 -9.36 -9.12 -8.05
C GLU A 49 -8.60 -7.86 -7.61
N PRO A 50 -8.15 -7.03 -8.58
CA PRO A 50 -7.57 -5.74 -8.27
C PRO A 50 -8.62 -4.80 -7.66
N VAL A 51 -8.17 -3.93 -6.75
CA VAL A 51 -8.97 -2.85 -6.15
C VAL A 51 -9.29 -1.77 -7.18
N SER A 52 -8.33 -1.49 -8.06
CA SER A 52 -8.47 -0.50 -9.14
C SER A 52 -7.51 -0.84 -10.27
N THR A 53 -7.94 -0.59 -11.51
CA THR A 53 -7.15 -0.85 -12.71
C THR A 53 -7.29 0.32 -13.69
N ALA A 54 -6.16 0.94 -14.03
CA ALA A 54 -5.98 1.85 -15.15
C ALA A 54 -5.16 1.13 -16.25
N PRO A 55 -5.81 0.61 -17.31
CA PRO A 55 -5.17 -0.22 -18.31
C PRO A 55 -3.86 0.35 -18.87
N GLY A 56 -2.80 -0.45 -18.83
CA GLY A 56 -1.47 -0.10 -19.34
C GLY A 56 -0.71 0.94 -18.52
N LYS A 57 -1.25 1.38 -17.38
CA LYS A 57 -0.65 2.45 -16.56
C LYS A 57 -0.48 2.05 -15.11
N GLU A 58 -1.55 1.58 -14.47
CA GLU A 58 -1.54 1.26 -13.04
C GLU A 58 -2.55 0.16 -12.70
N ILE A 59 -2.17 -0.76 -11.81
CA ILE A 59 -3.10 -1.72 -11.19
C ILE A 59 -2.82 -1.79 -9.70
N ARG A 60 -3.87 -1.87 -8.89
CA ARG A 60 -3.78 -1.88 -7.42
C ARG A 60 -4.31 -3.19 -6.87
N TYR A 61 -3.54 -3.80 -5.98
CA TYR A 61 -3.93 -5.02 -5.28
C TYR A 61 -3.93 -4.79 -3.78
N LYS A 62 -4.87 -5.46 -3.11
CA LYS A 62 -4.87 -5.55 -1.66
C LYS A 62 -4.06 -6.78 -1.26
N MET A 63 -2.99 -6.57 -0.52
CA MET A 63 -2.13 -7.63 0.01
C MET A 63 -2.41 -7.84 1.49
N ARG A 64 -2.17 -9.05 1.98
CA ARG A 64 -2.36 -9.40 3.39
C ARG A 64 -1.14 -10.19 3.86
N ASP A 65 -0.60 -9.79 5.01
CA ASP A 65 0.47 -10.54 5.66
C ASP A 65 -0.04 -11.90 6.16
N ASP A 66 0.84 -12.89 6.13
CA ASP A 66 0.59 -14.26 6.54
C ASP A 66 0.74 -14.48 8.05
N GLU A 67 1.33 -13.52 8.76
CA GLU A 67 1.45 -13.54 10.22
C GLU A 67 0.38 -12.68 10.91
N PRO A 68 -0.16 -13.11 12.07
CA PRO A 68 -0.93 -12.23 12.93
C PRO A 68 -0.14 -10.94 13.24
N PRO A 69 -0.74 -9.75 13.11
CA PRO A 69 -2.17 -9.49 13.14
C PRO A 69 -2.85 -9.40 11.75
N PHE A 70 -2.27 -10.06 10.74
CA PHE A 70 -2.74 -10.15 9.35
C PHE A 70 -3.02 -8.76 8.77
N LEU A 71 -2.00 -7.91 8.78
CA LEU A 71 -2.11 -6.54 8.30
C LEU A 71 -2.44 -6.54 6.80
N GLU A 72 -3.24 -5.57 6.38
CA GLU A 72 -3.57 -5.38 4.98
C GLU A 72 -2.86 -4.15 4.41
N SER A 73 -2.36 -4.29 3.19
CA SER A 73 -1.62 -3.26 2.47
C SER A 73 -2.23 -3.02 1.10
N LEU A 74 -2.10 -1.80 0.59
CA LEU A 74 -2.47 -1.45 -0.78
C LEU A 74 -1.20 -1.30 -1.62
N VAL A 75 -1.01 -2.21 -2.58
CA VAL A 75 0.15 -2.21 -3.48
C VAL A 75 -0.28 -1.76 -4.87
N ALA A 76 0.31 -0.67 -5.35
CA ALA A 76 0.09 -0.15 -6.68
C ALA A 76 1.29 -0.48 -7.58
N PHE A 77 1.03 -1.17 -8.69
CA PHE A 77 2.01 -1.44 -9.74
C PHE A 77 1.77 -0.46 -10.89
N GLN A 78 2.75 0.41 -11.16
CA GLN A 78 2.74 1.37 -12.25
C GLN A 78 3.70 0.95 -13.34
N VAL A 79 3.26 1.02 -14.59
CA VAL A 79 4.03 0.64 -15.77
C VAL A 79 4.21 1.87 -16.65
N ARG A 80 5.46 2.15 -17.05
CA ARG A 80 5.81 3.25 -17.96
C ARG A 80 6.87 2.79 -18.96
N PRO A 81 6.87 3.27 -20.21
CA PRO A 81 7.96 3.00 -21.13
C PRO A 81 9.26 3.65 -20.65
N ASN A 82 10.40 2.99 -20.88
CA ASN A 82 11.73 3.60 -20.74
C ASN A 82 12.23 4.12 -22.11
N ASN A 83 13.43 4.70 -22.15
CA ASN A 83 14.01 5.25 -23.38
C ASN A 83 14.56 4.19 -24.35
N ASP A 84 14.77 2.96 -23.87
CA ASP A 84 15.41 1.86 -24.60
C ASP A 84 14.40 0.84 -25.15
N GLY A 85 13.10 1.15 -25.08
CA GLY A 85 12.01 0.26 -25.52
C GLY A 85 11.59 -0.80 -24.49
N GLY A 86 12.20 -0.77 -23.32
CA GLY A 86 11.80 -1.51 -22.13
C GLY A 86 10.78 -0.74 -21.26
N THR A 87 10.72 -1.11 -19.98
CA THR A 87 9.68 -0.68 -19.04
C THR A 87 10.28 -0.26 -17.71
N ILE A 88 9.81 0.86 -17.18
CA ILE A 88 9.96 1.22 -15.77
C ILE A 88 8.74 0.69 -15.01
N LEU A 89 8.96 -0.30 -14.16
CA LEU A 89 7.99 -0.82 -13.22
C LEU A 89 8.19 -0.16 -11.86
N ARG A 90 7.21 0.62 -11.42
CA ARG A 90 7.20 1.25 -10.11
C ARG A 90 6.17 0.58 -9.21
N ILE A 91 6.60 0.10 -8.06
CA ILE A 91 5.79 -0.58 -7.05
C ILE A 91 5.68 0.35 -5.84
N ILE A 92 4.45 0.70 -5.47
CA ILE A 92 4.18 1.55 -4.31
C ILE A 92 3.40 0.71 -3.32
N HIS A 93 4.03 0.38 -2.20
CA HIS A 93 3.45 -0.39 -1.12
C HIS A 93 3.08 0.56 0.02
N GLY A 94 1.78 0.82 0.18
CA GLY A 94 1.25 1.59 1.30
C GLY A 94 0.56 0.70 2.33
N LEU A 95 0.88 0.91 3.60
CA LEU A 95 0.12 0.31 4.71
C LEU A 95 -1.20 1.06 4.85
N GLU A 96 -2.32 0.35 4.70
CA GLU A 96 -3.67 0.92 4.84
C GLU A 96 -4.23 0.73 6.27
N ASP A 97 -3.48 0.06 7.15
CA ASP A 97 -4.02 -0.38 8.43
C ASP A 97 -4.22 0.76 9.44
N GLU A 98 -5.48 1.09 9.72
CA GLU A 98 -5.89 2.08 10.72
C GLU A 98 -5.39 1.74 12.14
N ARG A 99 -5.05 0.47 12.43
CA ARG A 99 -4.46 0.09 13.73
C ARG A 99 -3.06 0.67 13.92
N LEU A 100 -2.35 0.96 12.82
CA LEU A 100 -1.04 1.60 12.80
C LEU A 100 -1.15 3.13 12.69
N ALA A 101 -2.34 3.69 12.53
CA ALA A 101 -2.52 5.14 12.59
C ALA A 101 -1.97 5.66 13.92
N PRO A 102 -1.20 6.76 13.93
CA PRO A 102 -0.67 7.32 15.16
C PRO A 102 -1.84 7.54 16.11
N ARG A 103 -1.83 6.81 17.23
CA ARG A 103 -2.83 6.99 18.29
C ARG A 103 -2.53 8.36 18.89
N THR A 104 -3.16 9.42 18.37
CA THR A 104 -3.15 10.71 19.04
C THR A 104 -3.76 10.47 20.42
N PRO A 105 -2.99 10.54 21.53
CA PRO A 105 -3.61 10.38 22.84
C PRO A 105 -4.67 11.48 22.96
N PRO A 106 -5.89 11.14 23.45
CA PRO A 106 -6.87 12.18 23.73
C PRO A 106 -6.22 13.18 24.69
N ALA A 107 -6.40 14.48 24.41
CA ALA A 107 -5.83 15.53 25.24
C ALA A 107 -6.18 15.24 26.71
N ALA A 108 -5.16 15.15 27.56
CA ALA A 108 -5.30 14.79 28.97
C ALA A 108 -6.00 15.88 29.80
N ASN A 109 -6.49 16.95 29.17
CA ASN A 109 -7.20 18.06 29.80
C ASN A 109 -8.72 17.81 29.85
N SER A 110 -9.16 16.59 30.15
CA SER A 110 -10.51 16.44 30.68
C SER A 110 -10.50 16.96 32.11
N ASN A 111 -10.93 18.21 32.29
CA ASN A 111 -11.17 18.81 33.59
C ASN A 111 -12.36 18.10 34.24
N ARG A 112 -12.15 16.89 34.76
CA ARG A 112 -13.18 16.16 35.53
C ARG A 112 -13.52 16.98 36.75
N LEU A 113 -14.78 17.44 36.80
CA LEU A 113 -15.35 18.13 37.95
C LEU A 113 -15.31 17.19 39.17
N TRP A 114 -14.40 17.45 40.10
CA TRP A 114 -14.36 16.76 41.39
C TRP A 114 -15.57 17.18 42.22
N LEU A 115 -16.61 16.37 42.25
CA LEU A 115 -17.69 16.48 43.24
C LEU A 115 -17.14 16.01 44.59
N MET A 116 -16.76 16.96 45.46
CA MET A 116 -16.54 16.68 46.88
C MET A 116 -17.84 16.18 47.50
N ARG A 117 -17.82 15.00 48.11
CA ARG A 117 -18.89 14.53 49.00
C ARG A 117 -18.47 14.88 50.43
N ALA A 118 -19.14 15.85 51.03
CA ALA A 118 -19.02 16.10 52.46
C ALA A 118 -19.76 14.96 53.22
N ALA A 119 -19.14 14.47 54.28
CA ALA A 119 -19.73 13.57 55.26
C ALA A 119 -20.45 14.37 56.35
#